data_AF-A0A2S5V588-F1
#
_entry.id   AF-A0A2S5V588-F1
#
_cell.length_a   1.000
_cell.length_b   1.000
_cell.length_c   1.000
_cell.angle_alpha   90.00
_cell.angle_beta   90.00
_cell.angle_gamma   90.00
#
_symmetry.space_group_name_H-M   'P 1'
#
loop_
_entity.id
_entity.type
_entity.pdbx_description
1 polymer ?
#
loop_
_entity_poly.entity_id
_entity_poly.type
_entity_poly.pdbx_seq_one_letter_code
_entity_poly.pdbx_strand_id
1 'polypeptide(L)' 'MINARARALLEFEASNPGRDLPKLDKIRRLGLSPEGYESRLEQLVADVDVMAEYPELVYRYWNQRRENASGR' A
#
# COMPACT_ATOMS: atom_id res chain seq x y z
N MET A 1 -5.46 -7.79 14.53
CA MET A 1 -6.65 -6.93 14.40
C MET A 1 -6.24 -5.61 13.76
N ILE A 2 -6.89 -5.21 12.66
CA ILE A 2 -6.55 -3.99 11.90
C ILE A 2 -7.11 -2.75 12.62
N ASN A 3 -6.23 -1.86 13.10
CA ASN A 3 -6.66 -0.62 13.75
C ASN A 3 -7.18 0.42 12.73
N ALA A 4 -7.89 1.45 13.21
CA ALA A 4 -8.53 2.46 12.36
C ALA A 4 -7.56 3.20 11.42
N ARG A 5 -6.32 3.47 11.86
CA ARG A 5 -5.30 4.13 11.01
C ARG A 5 -4.81 3.20 9.89
N ALA A 6 -4.59 1.93 10.21
CA ALA A 6 -4.23 0.91 9.24
C ALA A 6 -5.35 0.71 8.21
N ARG A 7 -6.61 0.63 8.68
CA ARG A 7 -7.80 0.54 7.83
C ARG A 7 -7.90 1.72 6.86
N ALA A 8 -7.77 2.95 7.37
CA ALA A 8 -7.81 4.15 6.52
C ALA A 8 -6.71 4.15 5.43
N LEU A 9 -5.51 3.65 5.75
CA LEU A 9 -4.42 3.51 4.77
C LEU A 9 -4.76 2.45 3.71
N LEU A 10 -5.28 1.28 4.13
CA LEU A 10 -5.68 0.21 3.22
C LEU A 10 -6.84 0.63 2.31
N GLU A 11 -7.83 1.34 2.84
CA GLU A 11 -8.95 1.91 2.06
C GLU A 11 -8.47 2.95 1.05
N PHE A 12 -7.53 3.80 1.46
CA PHE A 12 -6.89 4.76 0.56
C PHE A 12 -6.14 4.06 -0.58
N GLU A 13 -5.32 3.04 -0.26
CA GLU A 13 -4.58 2.26 -1.25
C GLU A 13 -5.52 1.49 -2.19
N ALA A 14 -6.58 0.86 -1.66
CA ALA A 14 -7.57 0.16 -2.47
C ALA A 14 -8.30 1.09 -3.45
N SER A 15 -8.59 2.32 -3.02
CA SER A 15 -9.25 3.34 -3.85
C SER A 15 -8.30 4.00 -4.87
N ASN A 16 -6.99 3.91 -4.65
CA ASN A 16 -5.96 4.55 -5.48
C ASN A 16 -4.85 3.53 -5.82
N PRO A 17 -5.15 2.48 -6.61
CA PRO A 17 -4.20 1.38 -6.83
C PRO A 17 -3.03 1.72 -7.76
N GLY A 18 -3.08 2.86 -8.44
CA GLY A 18 -1.98 3.38 -9.24
C GLY A 18 -0.82 3.84 -8.38
N ARG A 19 0.38 3.84 -8.96
CA ARG A 19 1.58 4.49 -8.40
C ARG A 19 1.90 5.73 -9.22
N ASP A 20 0.94 6.64 -9.31
CA ASP A 20 1.03 7.85 -10.11
C ASP A 20 1.53 9.05 -9.28
N LEU A 21 2.07 10.07 -9.97
CA LEU A 21 2.55 11.30 -9.34
C LEU A 21 1.51 11.95 -8.41
N PRO A 22 0.19 12.02 -8.78
CA PRO A 22 -0.84 12.55 -7.89
C PRO A 22 -0.93 11.85 -6.53
N LYS A 23 -0.79 10.51 -6.48
CA LYS A 23 -0.82 9.76 -5.23
C LYS A 23 0.41 10.05 -4.37
N LEU A 24 1.60 10.08 -4.96
CA LEU A 24 2.84 10.38 -4.26
C LEU A 24 2.84 11.82 -3.70
N ASP A 25 2.30 12.78 -4.45
CA ASP A 25 2.14 14.15 -3.97
C ASP A 25 1.09 14.26 -2.86
N LYS A 26 0.01 13.49 -2.92
CA LYS A 26 -0.97 13.40 -1.83
C LYS A 26 -0.33 12.82 -0.56
N ILE A 27 0.50 11.79 -0.66
CA ILE A 27 1.26 11.22 0.47
C ILE A 27 2.18 12.28 1.09
N ARG A 28 2.92 13.03 0.27
CA ARG A 28 3.79 14.13 0.72
C ARG A 28 3.02 15.23 1.43
N ARG A 29 1.85 15.63 0.91
CA ARG A 29 0.98 16.65 1.54
C ARG A 29 0.45 16.22 2.90
N LEU A 30 0.35 14.91 3.16
CA LEU A 30 -0.02 14.35 4.46
C LEU A 30 1.16 14.28 5.44
N GLY A 31 2.34 14.80 5.06
CA GLY A 31 3.53 14.79 5.91
C GLY A 31 4.26 13.44 5.94
N LEU A 32 3.93 12.52 5.03
CA LEU A 32 4.58 11.22 4.92
C LEU A 32 5.61 11.25 3.79
N SER A 33 6.77 10.63 4.00
CA SER A 33 7.67 10.32 2.89
C SER A 33 7.10 9.15 2.06
N PRO A 34 7.33 9.12 0.74
CA PRO A 34 6.98 7.96 -0.08
C PRO A 34 7.54 6.66 0.49
N GLU A 35 8.78 6.66 0.97
CA GLU A 35 9.45 5.49 1.53
C GLU A 35 8.80 5.03 2.84
N GLY A 36 8.42 5.97 3.70
CA GLY A 36 7.73 5.66 4.96
C GLY A 36 6.32 5.12 4.71
N TYR A 37 5.63 5.65 3.70
CA TYR A 37 4.36 5.13 3.24
C TYR A 37 4.50 3.69 2.71
N GLU A 38 5.45 3.45 1.81
CA GLU A 38 5.69 2.09 1.27
C GLU A 38 6.07 1.10 2.35
N SER A 39 6.98 1.47 3.26
CA SER A 39 7.38 0.59 4.37
C SER A 39 6.20 0.24 5.27
N ARG A 40 5.32 1.22 5.53
CA ARG A 40 4.11 0.96 6.32
C ARG A 40 3.12 0.06 5.60
N LEU A 41 2.93 0.27 4.30
CA LEU A 41 2.06 -0.58 3.48
C LEU A 41 2.60 -2.02 3.41
N GLU A 42 3.92 -2.19 3.22
CA GLU A 42 4.58 -3.50 3.21
C GLU A 42 4.34 -4.30 4.50
N GLN A 43 4.44 -3.63 5.66
CA GLN A 43 4.12 -4.26 6.94
C GLN A 43 2.66 -4.70 7.03
N LEU A 44 1.74 -3.88 6.53
CA LEU A 44 0.31 -4.17 6.60
C LEU A 44 -0.07 -5.33 5.67
N VAL A 45 0.40 -5.35 4.43
CA VAL A 45 0.08 -6.44 3.48
C VAL A 45 0.73 -7.78 3.84
N ALA A 46 1.67 -7.79 4.79
CA ALA A 46 2.25 -8.99 5.38
C ALA A 46 1.43 -9.54 6.57
N ASP A 47 0.47 -8.78 7.11
CA ASP A 47 -0.40 -9.20 8.21
C ASP A 47 -1.52 -10.11 7.71
N VAL A 48 -1.73 -11.25 8.39
CA VAL A 48 -2.73 -12.26 8.02
C VAL A 48 -4.16 -11.73 8.03
N ASP A 49 -4.49 -10.80 8.93
CA ASP A 49 -5.83 -10.21 8.99
C ASP A 49 -6.06 -9.31 7.77
N VAL A 50 -5.02 -8.61 7.32
CA VAL A 50 -5.07 -7.77 6.11
C VAL A 50 -5.17 -8.64 4.87
N MET A 51 -4.46 -9.78 4.81
CA MET A 51 -4.60 -10.74 3.72
C MET A 51 -6.02 -11.29 3.61
N ALA A 52 -6.68 -11.55 4.74
CA ALA A 52 -8.05 -12.03 4.78
C ALA A 52 -9.07 -10.95 4.37
N GLU A 53 -8.88 -9.70 4.82
CA GLU A 53 -9.85 -8.62 4.58
C GLU A 53 -9.64 -7.87 3.25
N TYR A 54 -8.39 -7.77 2.76
CA TYR A 54 -8.01 -7.04 1.55
C TYR A 54 -7.17 -7.88 0.56
N PRO A 55 -7.62 -9.07 0.16
CA PRO A 55 -6.82 -10.02 -0.64
C PRO A 55 -6.36 -9.44 -2.00
N GLU A 56 -7.23 -8.69 -2.69
CA GLU A 56 -6.91 -8.08 -3.99
C GLU A 56 -5.83 -7.00 -3.90
N LEU A 57 -5.82 -6.23 -2.80
CA LEU A 57 -4.80 -5.22 -2.55
C LEU A 57 -3.46 -5.90 -2.32
N VAL A 58 -3.43 -6.94 -1.48
CA VAL A 58 -2.23 -7.72 -1.18
C VAL A 58 -1.67 -8.37 -2.45
N TYR A 59 -2.53 -9.02 -3.24
CA TYR A 59 -2.14 -9.64 -4.49
C TYR A 59 -1.52 -8.63 -5.45
N ARG A 60 -2.18 -7.48 -5.65
CA ARG A 60 -1.67 -6.41 -6.53
C ARG A 60 -0.34 -5.86 -6.05
N TYR A 61 -0.19 -5.59 -4.75
CA TYR A 61 1.04 -5.07 -4.17
C TYR A 61 2.22 -6.00 -4.46
N TRP A 62 2.07 -7.30 -4.20
CA TRP A 62 3.14 -8.27 -4.43
C TRP A 62 3.42 -8.50 -5.92
N ASN A 63 2.40 -8.43 -6.80
CA ASN A 63 2.60 -8.49 -8.24
C ASN A 63 3.42 -7.30 -8.75
N GLN A 64 3.03 -6.09 -8.40
CA GLN A 64 3.76 -4.88 -8.80
C GLN A 64 5.22 -4.92 -8.30
N ARG A 65 5.45 -5.41 -7.08
CA ARG A 65 6.80 -5.54 -6.53
C ARG A 65 7.64 -6.57 -7.30
N ARG A 66 7.03 -7.70 -7.69
CA ARG A 66 7.68 -8.72 -8.54
C ARG A 66 8.00 -8.17 -9.93
N GLU A 67 7.06 -7.50 -10.58
CA GLU A 67 7.25 -6.85 -11.88
C GLU A 67 8.41 -5.84 -11.85
N ASN A 68 8.49 -5.01 -10.80
CA ASN A 68 9.59 -4.06 -10.63
C ASN A 68 10.94 -4.74 -10.35
N ALA A 69 10.94 -5.90 -9.70
CA ALA A 69 12.16 -6.68 -9.46
C ALA A 69 12.63 -7.44 -10.71
N SER A 70 11.70 -7.86 -11.57
CA SER A 70 11.97 -8.55 -12.84
C SER A 70 12.18 -7.61 -14.02
N GLY A 71 11.79 -6.33 -13.92
CA GLY A 71 11.93 -5.29 -14.96
C GLY A 71 13.35 -4.73 -15.11
N ARG A 72 14.38 -5.56 -14.92
CA ARG A 72 15.78 -5.25 -15.17
C ARG A 72 16.38 -6.20 -16.20
#